data_AF-A0AAE2VCK2-F1
#
_entry.id   AF-A0AAE2VCK2-F1
#
_cell.length_a   1.000
_cell.length_b   1.000
_cell.length_c   1.000
_cell.angle_alpha   90.00
_cell.angle_beta   90.00
_cell.angle_gamma   90.00
#
_symmetry.space_group_name_H-M   'P 1'
#
loop_
_entity.id
_entity.type
_entity.pdbx_description
1 polymer ?
#
loop_
_entity_poly.entity_id
_entity_poly.type
_entity_poly.pdbx_seq_one_letter_code
_entity_poly.pdbx_strand_id
1 'polypeptide(L)'
;MTTAFPYVTVPEELEAVFGDFDEETRSYHAHGEESQRGYWYDVLTSYFGGVIPPSEVGMFVPVSRPAIHNRINSGRLTTFHFHSTPATKGLFFNKKEARDSAYVYVPIRECKAWAGVVKDKMKRLGHATVESIEAEKPEWFYNVQQFLDPDGFRSEFEQEEQEQAVRNELERKEYEAEKRREAYEQI
;
A
#
# COMPACT_ATOMS: atom_id res chain seq x y z
N MET A 1 8.94 -15.78 12.81
CA MET A 1 9.99 -15.00 12.15
C MET A 1 9.42 -13.63 11.81
N THR A 2 10.05 -12.54 12.23
CA THR A 2 9.58 -11.18 11.90
C THR A 2 9.97 -10.90 10.46
N THR A 3 9.06 -11.06 9.51
CA THR A 3 9.26 -10.59 8.14
C THR A 3 9.45 -9.08 8.18
N ALA A 4 10.54 -8.59 7.57
CA ALA A 4 10.78 -7.15 7.46
C ALA A 4 9.63 -6.49 6.69
N PHE A 5 9.32 -5.23 7.02
CA PHE A 5 8.24 -4.51 6.35
C PHE A 5 8.56 -4.34 4.85
N PRO A 6 7.62 -4.64 3.93
CA PRO A 6 7.87 -4.76 2.48
C PRO A 6 7.87 -3.39 1.77
N TYR A 7 8.82 -2.58 2.19
CA TYR A 7 9.12 -1.27 1.65
C TYR A 7 9.36 -1.31 0.13
N VAL A 8 8.70 -0.43 -0.65
CA VAL A 8 9.05 -0.18 -2.06
C VAL A 8 10.41 0.46 -2.23
N THR A 9 11.07 0.16 -3.34
CA THR A 9 12.33 0.77 -3.73
C THR A 9 12.20 1.20 -5.18
N VAL A 10 12.62 2.42 -5.48
CA VAL A 10 12.80 2.91 -6.85
C VAL A 10 14.19 2.45 -7.33
N PRO A 11 14.29 1.75 -8.47
CA PRO A 11 15.58 1.50 -9.13
C PRO A 11 16.25 2.80 -9.59
N GLU A 12 17.57 2.81 -9.64
CA GLU A 12 18.38 3.98 -10.06
C GLU A 12 17.94 4.53 -11.42
N GLU A 13 17.53 3.66 -12.35
CA GLU A 13 17.08 4.03 -13.70
C GLU A 13 15.78 4.87 -13.70
N LEU A 14 15.00 4.80 -12.63
CA LEU A 14 13.74 5.52 -12.48
C LEU A 14 13.84 6.73 -11.53
N GLU A 15 15.02 7.03 -10.98
CA GLU A 15 15.25 8.22 -10.16
C GLU A 15 14.92 9.51 -10.91
N ALA A 16 15.21 9.57 -12.22
CA ALA A 16 14.85 10.71 -13.07
C ALA A 16 13.33 10.98 -13.14
N VAL A 17 12.51 9.97 -12.85
CA VAL A 17 11.04 10.08 -12.87
C VAL A 17 10.47 10.36 -11.48
N PHE A 18 10.95 9.64 -10.46
CA PHE A 18 10.42 9.75 -9.10
C PHE A 18 11.11 10.82 -8.25
N GLY A 19 12.24 11.34 -8.73
CA GLY A 19 13.00 12.42 -8.10
C GLY A 19 13.80 11.98 -6.89
N ASP A 20 14.22 12.97 -6.10
CA ASP A 20 15.14 12.77 -4.98
C ASP A 20 14.49 11.96 -3.85
N PHE A 21 15.24 11.02 -3.29
CA PHE A 21 14.81 10.24 -2.13
C PHE A 21 15.23 10.90 -0.82
N ASP A 22 14.24 11.22 0.02
CA ASP A 22 14.43 11.61 1.41
C ASP A 22 14.39 10.38 2.31
N GLU A 23 15.54 10.01 2.88
CA GLU A 23 15.66 8.85 3.77
C GLU A 23 14.95 9.02 5.11
N GLU A 24 14.78 10.26 5.61
CA GLU A 24 14.18 10.53 6.93
C GLU A 24 12.67 10.27 6.89
N THR A 25 12.01 10.78 5.85
CA THR A 25 10.57 10.60 5.65
C THR A 25 10.24 9.45 4.71
N ARG A 26 11.26 8.82 4.12
CA ARG A 26 11.14 7.74 3.13
C ARG A 26 10.27 8.15 1.94
N SER A 27 10.55 9.34 1.40
CA SER A 27 9.72 9.99 0.38
C SER A 27 10.51 10.27 -0.89
N TYR A 28 9.89 10.06 -2.04
CA TYR A 28 10.44 10.46 -3.34
C TYR A 28 9.81 11.77 -3.80
N HIS A 29 10.63 12.72 -4.25
CA HIS A 29 10.20 14.08 -4.60
C HIS A 29 10.51 14.44 -6.05
N ALA A 30 9.54 14.19 -6.94
CA ALA A 30 9.59 14.59 -8.33
C ALA A 30 9.11 16.04 -8.51
N HIS A 31 9.68 16.73 -9.49
CA HIS A 31 9.29 18.09 -9.86
C HIS A 31 9.01 18.15 -11.35
N GLY A 32 7.92 18.81 -11.75
CA GLY A 32 7.57 18.91 -13.16
C GLY A 32 6.48 19.93 -13.44
N GLU A 33 6.06 20.01 -14.70
CA GLU A 33 4.90 20.79 -15.09
C GLU A 33 3.60 20.07 -14.68
N GLU A 34 2.54 20.81 -14.37
CA GLU A 34 1.21 20.25 -14.07
C GLU A 34 0.72 19.29 -15.18
N SER A 35 1.06 19.58 -16.44
CA SER A 35 0.75 18.77 -17.63
C SER A 35 1.37 17.37 -17.59
N GLN A 36 2.48 17.20 -16.86
CA GLN A 36 3.22 15.94 -16.75
C GLN A 36 2.69 15.02 -15.64
N ARG A 37 1.86 15.56 -14.73
CA ARG A 37 1.34 14.83 -13.57
C ARG A 37 0.63 13.53 -13.96
N GLY A 38 -0.17 13.55 -15.02
CA GLY A 38 -0.90 12.36 -15.50
C GLY A 38 0.05 11.24 -15.90
N TYR A 39 1.04 11.54 -16.74
CA TYR A 39 2.06 10.59 -17.16
C TYR A 39 2.90 10.08 -15.99
N TRP A 40 3.24 10.96 -15.05
CA TRP A 40 3.95 10.57 -13.84
C TRP A 40 3.13 9.58 -12.99
N TYR A 41 1.83 9.83 -12.83
CA TYR A 41 0.93 8.92 -12.13
C TYR A 41 0.75 7.57 -12.85
N ASP A 42 0.69 7.58 -14.17
CA ASP A 42 0.62 6.34 -14.98
C ASP A 42 1.88 5.49 -14.80
N VAL A 43 3.08 6.11 -14.78
CA VAL A 43 4.33 5.40 -14.49
C VAL A 43 4.35 4.88 -13.06
N LEU A 44 3.93 5.70 -12.09
CA LEU A 44 3.85 5.31 -10.69
C LEU A 44 2.97 4.07 -10.49
N THR A 45 1.79 4.08 -11.09
CA THR A 45 0.83 2.97 -11.00
C THR A 45 1.23 1.75 -11.81
N SER A 46 1.87 1.93 -12.96
CA SER A 46 2.39 0.82 -13.75
C SER A 46 3.50 0.07 -13.02
N TYR A 47 4.36 0.80 -12.31
CA TYR A 47 5.53 0.21 -11.64
C TYR A 47 5.22 -0.36 -10.26
N PHE A 48 4.45 0.36 -9.42
CA PHE A 48 4.14 -0.07 -8.06
C PHE A 48 2.77 -0.74 -7.92
N GLY A 49 2.02 -0.86 -9.01
CA GLY A 49 0.63 -1.28 -9.01
C GLY A 49 -0.27 -0.21 -8.41
N GLY A 50 -1.22 -0.61 -7.57
CA GLY A 50 -2.13 0.34 -6.94
C GLY A 50 -1.43 1.31 -5.99
N VAL A 51 -1.71 2.60 -6.15
CA VAL A 51 -1.31 3.67 -5.21
C VAL A 51 -2.54 4.51 -4.84
N ILE A 52 -2.50 5.14 -3.67
CA ILE A 52 -3.62 5.94 -3.14
C ILE A 52 -3.11 7.20 -2.46
N PRO A 53 -3.90 8.29 -2.42
CA PRO A 53 -3.53 9.44 -1.63
C PRO A 53 -3.62 9.15 -0.11
N PRO A 54 -2.87 9.87 0.75
CA PRO A 54 -2.88 9.66 2.20
C PRO A 54 -4.27 9.71 2.86
N SER A 55 -5.21 10.47 2.29
CA SER A 55 -6.59 10.56 2.79
C SER A 55 -7.33 9.23 2.72
N GLU A 56 -6.95 8.34 1.82
CA GLU A 56 -7.63 7.08 1.50
C GLU A 56 -6.95 5.86 2.14
N VAL A 57 -5.83 6.04 2.84
CA VAL A 57 -5.13 4.96 3.56
C VAL A 57 -6.04 4.28 4.60
N GLY A 58 -7.00 5.04 5.16
CA GLY A 58 -8.01 4.53 6.09
C GLY A 58 -8.90 3.42 5.53
N MET A 59 -9.01 3.29 4.20
CA MET A 59 -9.76 2.19 3.57
C MET A 59 -9.07 0.83 3.75
N PHE A 60 -7.74 0.83 3.94
CA PHE A 60 -6.94 -0.39 4.09
C PHE A 60 -6.52 -0.62 5.54
N VAL A 61 -6.24 0.45 6.27
CA VAL A 61 -5.70 0.39 7.63
C VAL A 61 -6.65 1.10 8.58
N PRO A 62 -7.24 0.41 9.59
CA PRO A 62 -8.22 1.00 10.50
C PRO A 62 -7.54 1.89 11.56
N VAL A 63 -7.07 3.05 11.14
CA VAL A 63 -6.34 4.02 11.96
C VAL A 63 -6.84 5.44 11.73
N SER A 64 -6.52 6.34 12.65
CA SER A 64 -6.86 7.74 12.51
C SER A 64 -5.96 8.46 11.52
N ARG A 65 -6.46 9.55 10.92
CA ARG A 65 -5.68 10.42 10.02
C ARG A 65 -4.38 10.95 10.65
N PRO A 66 -4.33 11.37 11.94
CA PRO A 66 -3.07 11.72 12.59
C PRO A 66 -2.07 10.57 12.66
N ALA A 67 -2.52 9.32 12.83
CA ALA A 67 -1.63 8.17 12.82
C ALA A 67 -1.02 7.92 11.43
N ILE A 68 -1.79 8.17 10.35
CA ILE A 68 -1.29 8.13 8.97
C ILE A 68 -0.19 9.18 8.77
N HIS A 69 -0.46 10.43 9.13
CA HIS A 69 0.54 11.51 9.01
C HIS A 69 1.80 11.24 9.84
N ASN A 70 1.66 10.76 11.07
CA ASN A 70 2.82 10.38 11.90
C ASN A 70 3.65 9.26 11.24
N ARG A 71 2.97 8.26 10.65
CA ARG A 71 3.68 7.16 9.99
C ARG A 71 4.46 7.61 8.76
N ILE A 72 3.88 8.52 7.97
CA ILE A 72 4.56 9.15 6.82
C ILE A 72 5.75 9.99 7.30
N ASN A 73 5.51 10.93 8.22
CA ASN A 73 6.55 11.84 8.71
C ASN A 73 7.68 11.15 9.48
N SER A 74 7.52 9.88 9.85
CA SER A 74 8.56 9.08 10.52
C SER A 74 9.22 8.05 9.61
N GLY A 75 9.03 8.14 8.29
CA GLY A 75 9.67 7.24 7.32
C GLY A 75 9.20 5.80 7.38
N ARG A 76 8.02 5.54 7.98
CA ARG A 76 7.46 4.19 8.17
C ARG A 76 6.44 3.82 7.10
N LEU A 77 6.34 4.63 6.06
CA LEU A 77 5.50 4.42 4.90
C LEU A 77 6.12 5.20 3.75
N THR A 78 6.26 4.58 2.58
CA THR A 78 6.79 5.30 1.42
C THR A 78 5.77 6.24 0.86
N THR A 79 6.23 7.43 0.47
CA THR A 79 5.38 8.36 -0.26
C THR A 79 6.06 8.87 -1.52
N PHE A 80 5.25 9.16 -2.53
CA PHE A 80 5.68 9.76 -3.79
C PHE A 80 5.03 11.12 -3.91
N HIS A 81 5.82 12.16 -4.04
CA HIS A 81 5.40 13.55 -4.14
C HIS A 81 5.69 14.05 -5.55
N PHE A 82 4.68 14.57 -6.23
CA PHE A 82 4.86 15.33 -7.46
C PHE A 82 4.60 16.81 -7.20
N HIS A 83 5.67 17.59 -7.24
CA HIS A 83 5.66 19.03 -7.07
C HIS A 83 5.43 19.71 -8.41
N SER A 84 4.24 20.30 -8.57
CA SER A 84 3.90 21.05 -9.77
C SER A 84 4.56 22.43 -9.71
N THR A 85 5.51 22.67 -10.62
CA THR A 85 6.08 24.00 -10.81
C THR A 85 5.03 24.91 -11.44
N PRO A 86 4.75 26.11 -10.90
CA PRO A 86 3.86 27.05 -11.56
C PRO A 86 4.48 27.45 -12.90
N ALA A 87 3.65 27.53 -13.95
CA ALA A 87 4.04 28.10 -15.23
C ALA A 87 4.50 29.56 -15.02
N THR A 88 5.81 29.78 -14.88
CA THR A 88 6.35 31.11 -14.60
C THR A 88 6.45 31.89 -15.90
N LYS A 89 5.33 32.40 -16.41
CA LYS A 89 5.31 33.50 -17.40
C LYS A 89 4.28 34.55 -17.02
N GLY A 90 4.62 35.36 -16.03
CA GLY A 90 3.99 36.65 -15.83
C GLY A 90 4.74 37.71 -16.63
N LEU A 91 4.12 38.29 -17.66
CA LEU A 91 4.64 39.48 -18.36
C LEU A 91 4.60 40.75 -17.47
N PHE A 92 3.99 40.67 -16.28
CA PHE A 92 3.88 41.77 -15.32
C PHE A 92 4.08 41.27 -13.88
N PHE A 93 5.35 41.25 -13.45
CA PHE A 93 5.89 41.57 -12.11
C PHE A 93 5.19 41.14 -10.80
N ASN A 94 4.27 40.17 -10.79
CA ASN A 94 3.83 39.53 -9.55
C ASN A 94 4.18 38.03 -9.58
N LYS A 95 5.31 37.67 -8.95
CA LYS A 95 5.64 36.28 -8.62
C LYS A 95 4.56 35.78 -7.66
N LYS A 96 3.63 34.96 -8.16
CA LYS A 96 2.78 34.15 -7.29
C LYS A 96 3.71 33.05 -6.76
N GLU A 97 4.02 33.07 -5.46
CA GLU A 97 4.72 31.95 -4.83
C GLU A 97 3.99 30.67 -5.19
N ALA A 98 4.73 29.71 -5.75
CA ALA A 98 4.23 28.37 -5.97
C ALA A 98 3.67 27.89 -4.63
N ARG A 99 2.37 27.59 -4.57
CA ARG A 99 1.89 26.79 -3.44
C ARG A 99 2.56 25.43 -3.60
N ASP A 100 3.44 25.13 -2.67
CA ASP A 100 4.12 23.84 -2.54
C ASP A 100 3.12 22.77 -2.07
N SER A 101 2.09 22.52 -2.88
CA SER A 101 1.11 21.47 -2.66
C SER A 101 1.42 20.34 -3.62
N ALA A 102 2.23 19.41 -3.16
CA ALA A 102 2.52 18.19 -3.91
C ALA A 102 1.29 17.29 -4.05
N TYR A 103 1.21 16.56 -5.15
CA TYR A 103 0.36 15.38 -5.23
C TYR A 103 1.08 14.23 -4.54
N VAL A 104 0.47 13.68 -3.49
CA VAL A 104 1.10 12.67 -2.63
C VAL A 104 0.39 11.33 -2.80
N TYR A 105 1.16 10.27 -3.01
CA TYR A 105 0.65 8.91 -3.15
C TYR A 105 1.42 7.92 -2.29
N VAL A 106 0.73 6.86 -1.88
CA VAL A 106 1.19 5.77 -1.03
C VAL A 106 0.92 4.44 -1.75
N PRO A 107 1.89 3.52 -1.83
CA PRO A 107 1.66 2.18 -2.36
C PRO A 107 0.63 1.38 -1.56
N ILE A 108 -0.39 0.82 -2.23
CA ILE A 108 -1.41 -0.02 -1.60
C ILE A 108 -0.78 -1.23 -0.92
N ARG A 109 0.30 -1.80 -1.49
CA ARG A 109 1.00 -2.95 -0.91
C ARG A 109 1.54 -2.67 0.50
N GLU A 110 2.06 -1.46 0.73
CA GLU A 110 2.53 -1.06 2.07
C GLU A 110 1.37 -0.78 3.02
N CYS A 111 0.25 -0.24 2.51
CA CYS A 111 -0.99 -0.11 3.28
C CYS A 111 -1.50 -1.48 3.74
N LYS A 112 -1.56 -2.48 2.83
CA LYS A 112 -1.95 -3.86 3.15
C LYS A 112 -1.01 -4.50 4.18
N ALA A 113 0.31 -4.34 4.00
CA ALA A 113 1.29 -4.83 4.96
C ALA A 113 1.12 -4.18 6.35
N TRP A 114 0.87 -2.87 6.40
CA TRP A 114 0.59 -2.17 7.64
C TRP A 114 -0.72 -2.63 8.29
N ALA A 115 -1.76 -2.90 7.49
CA ALA A 115 -2.99 -3.48 8.00
C ALA A 115 -2.72 -4.80 8.74
N GLY A 116 -1.87 -5.68 8.19
CA GLY A 116 -1.40 -6.90 8.87
C GLY A 116 -0.77 -6.63 10.23
N VAL A 117 0.16 -5.68 10.29
CA VAL A 117 0.82 -5.27 11.56
C VAL A 117 -0.18 -4.74 12.59
N VAL A 118 -1.16 -3.95 12.16
CA VAL A 118 -2.21 -3.42 13.06
C VAL A 118 -3.12 -4.54 13.55
N LYS A 119 -3.53 -5.44 12.66
CA LYS A 119 -4.35 -6.62 12.99
C LYS A 119 -3.65 -7.51 14.02
N ASP A 120 -2.37 -7.81 13.82
CA ASP A 120 -1.57 -8.62 14.76
C ASP A 120 -1.39 -7.93 16.12
N LYS A 121 -1.28 -6.60 16.12
CA LYS A 121 -1.27 -5.82 17.36
C LYS A 121 -2.62 -5.91 18.08
N MET A 122 -3.74 -5.77 17.37
CA MET A 122 -5.08 -5.88 17.96
C MET A 122 -5.36 -7.28 18.52
N LYS A 123 -4.95 -8.34 17.81
CA LYS A 123 -5.03 -9.73 18.28
C LYS A 123 -4.25 -9.92 19.58
N ARG A 124 -2.99 -9.46 19.63
CA ARG A 124 -2.14 -9.56 20.84
C ARG A 124 -2.70 -8.80 22.04
N LEU A 125 -3.39 -7.69 21.81
CA LEU A 125 -4.00 -6.89 22.87
C LEU A 125 -5.40 -7.40 23.28
N GLY A 126 -5.92 -8.47 22.65
CA GLY A 126 -7.24 -9.00 22.92
C GLY A 126 -8.39 -8.07 22.49
N HIS A 127 -8.12 -7.09 21.62
CA HIS A 127 -9.11 -6.10 21.16
C HIS A 127 -9.93 -6.56 19.96
N ALA A 128 -9.64 -7.73 19.39
CA ALA A 128 -10.35 -8.26 18.24
C ALA A 128 -10.22 -9.80 18.17
N THR A 129 -11.29 -10.47 17.74
CA THR A 129 -11.27 -11.90 17.39
C THR A 129 -10.78 -12.08 15.96
N VAL A 130 -10.26 -13.27 15.63
CA VAL A 130 -9.82 -13.61 14.26
C VAL A 130 -10.96 -13.36 13.26
N GLU A 131 -12.17 -13.76 13.63
CA GLU A 131 -13.40 -13.60 12.85
C GLU A 131 -13.79 -12.12 12.64
N SER A 132 -13.56 -11.23 13.62
CA SER A 132 -13.84 -9.79 13.46
C SER A 132 -12.82 -9.05 12.56
N ILE A 133 -11.67 -9.68 12.29
CA ILE A 133 -10.55 -9.09 11.52
C ILE A 133 -10.53 -9.59 10.08
N GLU A 134 -11.00 -10.81 9.87
CA GLU A 134 -11.14 -11.46 8.58
C GLU A 134 -12.58 -11.25 8.10
N ALA A 135 -12.90 -10.00 7.76
CA ALA A 135 -14.14 -9.73 7.05
C ALA A 135 -14.14 -10.58 5.76
N GLU A 136 -15.12 -11.47 5.63
CA GLU A 136 -15.33 -12.19 4.38
C GLU A 136 -15.46 -11.18 3.25
N LYS A 137 -14.79 -11.46 2.12
CA LYS A 137 -14.97 -10.66 0.93
C LYS A 137 -16.46 -10.71 0.57
N PRO A 138 -17.12 -9.56 0.37
CA PRO A 138 -18.55 -9.55 0.08
C PRO A 138 -18.83 -10.26 -1.25
N GLU A 139 -20.01 -10.84 -1.41
CA GLU A 139 -20.38 -11.64 -2.58
C GLU A 139 -20.10 -10.91 -3.92
N TRP A 140 -20.39 -9.61 -3.96
CA TRP A 140 -20.14 -8.80 -5.15
C TRP A 140 -18.67 -8.77 -5.58
N PHE A 141 -17.71 -8.97 -4.66
CA PHE A 141 -16.29 -9.01 -4.98
C PHE A 141 -15.99 -10.13 -5.97
N TYR A 142 -16.56 -11.31 -5.74
CA TYR A 142 -16.40 -12.47 -6.63
C TYR A 142 -17.12 -12.24 -7.97
N ASN A 143 -18.30 -11.62 -7.93
CA ASN A 143 -19.10 -11.35 -9.13
C ASN A 143 -18.46 -10.32 -10.07
N VAL A 144 -17.67 -9.37 -9.55
CA VAL A 144 -16.95 -8.40 -10.37
C VAL A 144 -15.60 -8.93 -10.86
N GLN A 145 -15.01 -9.89 -10.16
CA GLN A 145 -13.67 -10.40 -10.50
C GLN A 145 -13.60 -11.03 -11.90
N GLN A 146 -14.70 -11.64 -12.37
CA GLN A 146 -14.81 -12.15 -13.74
C GLN A 146 -14.80 -11.05 -14.83
N PHE A 147 -15.03 -9.78 -14.46
CA PHE A 147 -15.06 -8.65 -15.39
C PHE A 147 -13.80 -7.76 -15.30
N LEU A 148 -13.00 -7.93 -14.25
CA LEU A 148 -11.76 -7.16 -14.05
C LEU A 148 -10.58 -7.71 -14.86
N ASP A 149 -10.76 -8.81 -15.60
CA ASP A 149 -9.68 -9.54 -16.27
C ASP A 149 -10.06 -10.00 -17.70
N PRO A 150 -10.27 -9.09 -18.67
CA PRO A 150 -10.50 -9.48 -20.07
C PRO A 150 -9.21 -9.91 -20.81
N ASP A 151 -8.01 -9.52 -20.32
CA ASP A 151 -6.72 -9.75 -21.00
C ASP A 151 -5.72 -10.61 -20.19
N GLY A 152 -6.08 -11.11 -19.01
CA GLY A 152 -5.28 -12.10 -18.26
C GLY A 152 -4.03 -11.55 -17.56
N PHE A 153 -3.95 -10.24 -17.35
CA PHE A 153 -2.82 -9.62 -16.64
C PHE A 153 -3.09 -9.62 -15.12
N ARG A 154 -3.05 -10.80 -14.50
CA ARG A 154 -2.91 -10.88 -13.04
C ARG A 154 -1.56 -10.33 -12.65
N SER A 155 -1.56 -9.24 -11.89
CA SER A 155 -0.31 -8.70 -11.33
C SER A 155 0.39 -9.78 -10.50
N GLU A 156 1.72 -9.84 -10.53
CA GLU A 156 2.53 -10.77 -9.71
C GLU A 156 2.11 -10.76 -8.23
N PHE A 157 1.68 -9.59 -7.75
CA PHE A 157 1.13 -9.39 -6.42
C PHE A 157 -0.14 -10.21 -6.12
N GLU A 158 -1.05 -10.37 -7.07
CA GLU A 158 -2.26 -11.19 -6.88
C GLU A 158 -1.93 -12.68 -6.88
N GLN A 159 -0.89 -13.08 -7.60
CA GLN A 159 -0.37 -14.45 -7.58
C GLN A 159 0.25 -14.74 -6.22
N GLU A 160 1.10 -13.84 -5.71
CA GLU A 160 1.67 -13.94 -4.36
C GLU A 160 0.58 -13.95 -3.26
N GLU A 161 -0.47 -13.13 -3.38
CA GLU A 161 -1.58 -13.12 -2.41
C GLU A 161 -2.35 -14.46 -2.42
N GLN A 162 -2.55 -15.05 -3.61
CA GLN A 162 -3.17 -16.38 -3.74
C GLN A 162 -2.28 -17.49 -3.19
N GLU A 163 -0.99 -17.49 -3.51
CA GLU A 163 -0.03 -18.48 -3.02
C GLU A 163 0.06 -18.43 -1.49
N GLN A 164 0.12 -17.22 -0.92
CA GLN A 164 0.13 -17.04 0.53
C GLN A 164 -1.19 -17.51 1.18
N ALA A 165 -2.34 -17.28 0.53
CA ALA A 165 -3.63 -17.77 1.02
C ALA A 165 -3.69 -19.31 1.03
N VAL A 166 -3.22 -19.97 -0.04
CA VAL A 166 -3.12 -21.43 -0.12
C VAL A 166 -2.19 -21.98 0.97
N ARG A 167 -1.06 -21.32 1.20
CA ARG A 167 -0.10 -21.68 2.25
C ARG A 167 -0.73 -21.60 3.65
N ASN A 168 -1.44 -20.51 3.94
CA ASN A 168 -2.13 -20.33 5.22
C ASN A 168 -3.23 -21.39 5.43
N GLU A 169 -3.96 -21.77 4.38
CA GLU A 169 -4.98 -22.81 4.46
C GLU A 169 -4.40 -24.20 4.73
N LEU A 170 -3.26 -24.52 4.12
CA LEU A 170 -2.51 -25.75 4.38
C LEU A 170 -2.04 -25.81 5.84
N GLU A 171 -1.41 -24.74 6.33
CA GLU A 171 -0.95 -24.64 7.73
C GLU A 171 -2.11 -24.85 8.71
N ARG A 172 -3.29 -24.29 8.42
CA ARG A 172 -4.50 -24.49 9.22
C ARG A 172 -4.97 -25.95 9.21
N LYS A 173 -5.01 -26.59 8.04
CA LYS A 173 -5.41 -28.01 7.93
C LYS A 173 -4.44 -28.94 8.67
N GLU A 174 -3.15 -28.65 8.62
CA GLU A 174 -2.13 -29.40 9.36
C GLU A 174 -2.32 -29.27 10.87
N TYR A 175 -2.52 -28.03 11.37
CA TYR A 175 -2.81 -27.78 12.78
C TYR A 175 -4.07 -28.51 13.26
N GLU A 176 -5.17 -28.46 12.50
CA GLU A 176 -6.40 -29.17 12.82
C GLU A 176 -6.19 -30.70 12.84
N ALA A 177 -5.39 -31.24 11.90
CA ALA A 177 -5.07 -32.66 11.84
C ALA A 177 -4.15 -33.13 12.98
N GLU A 178 -3.22 -32.29 13.43
CA GLU A 178 -2.37 -32.56 14.59
C GLU A 178 -3.20 -32.58 15.88
N LYS A 179 -4.03 -31.57 16.10
CA LYS A 179 -4.97 -31.52 17.24
C LYS A 179 -5.89 -32.74 17.29
N ARG A 180 -6.35 -33.19 16.13
CA ARG A 180 -7.21 -34.38 16.03
C ARG A 180 -6.44 -35.66 16.39
N ARG A 181 -5.16 -35.77 16.03
CA ARG A 181 -4.30 -36.90 16.42
C ARG A 181 -4.05 -36.93 17.93
N GLU A 182 -3.70 -35.80 18.53
CA GLU A 182 -3.51 -35.68 19.97
C GLU A 182 -4.78 -36.07 20.76
N ALA A 183 -5.96 -35.70 20.26
CA ALA A 183 -7.23 -36.08 20.88
C ALA A 183 -7.53 -37.59 20.81
N TYR A 184 -7.04 -38.28 19.78
CA TYR A 184 -7.17 -39.74 19.66
C TYR A 184 -6.16 -40.51 20.51
N GLU A 185 -4.98 -39.94 20.79
CA GLU A 185 -3.97 -40.57 21.65
C GLU A 185 -4.30 -40.47 23.16
N GLN A 186 -5.30 -39.67 23.52
CA GLN A 186 -5.79 -39.51 24.91
C GLN A 186 -7.01 -40.39 25.25
N ILE A 187 -7.47 -41.23 24.32
CA ILE A 187 -8.57 -42.21 24.49
C ILE A 187 -8.00 -43.62 24.46
#